data_AF-E5KIA6-F1
#
_entry.id   AF-E5KIA6-F1
#
_cell.length_a   1.000
_cell.length_b   1.000
_cell.length_c   1.000
_cell.angle_alpha   90.00
_cell.angle_beta   90.00
_cell.angle_gamma   90.00
#
_symmetry.space_group_name_H-M   'P 1'
#
loop_
_entity.id
_entity.type
_entity.pdbx_description
1 polymer ?
#
loop_
_entity_poly.entity_id
_entity_poly.type
_entity_poly.pdbx_seq_one_letter_code
_entity_poly.pdbx_strand_id
1 'polypeptide(L)' 'YENPRPSTGIHRFVFALFRQLGRQTVNAPQQRQNFNTRDFAELYNLGLPVAAVYFNCQRE' A
#
# COMPACT_ATOMS: atom_id res chain seq x y z
N TYR A 1 -11.71 -0.49 0.77
CA TYR A 1 -10.92 -1.56 1.43
C TYR A 1 -11.45 -2.89 0.91
N GLU A 2 -10.58 -3.83 0.57
CA GLU A 2 -10.94 -5.17 0.11
C GLU A 2 -10.29 -6.16 1.07
N ASN A 3 -11.06 -7.11 1.60
CA ASN A 3 -10.62 -8.01 2.65
C ASN A 3 -9.59 -9.03 2.13
N PRO A 4 -8.49 -9.28 2.88
CA PRO A 4 -7.49 -10.30 2.56
C PRO A 4 -8.08 -11.69 2.32
N ARG A 5 -7.77 -12.31 1.17
CA ARG A 5 -8.16 -13.68 0.82
C ARG A 5 -6.99 -14.43 0.15
N PRO A 6 -5.91 -14.74 0.89
CA PRO A 6 -4.75 -15.44 0.33
C PRO A 6 -5.13 -16.86 -0.14
N SER A 7 -4.66 -17.24 -1.33
CA SER A 7 -4.92 -18.57 -1.92
C SER A 7 -3.90 -19.62 -1.51
N THR A 8 -2.62 -19.24 -1.43
CA THR A 8 -1.50 -20.15 -1.18
C THR A 8 -0.44 -19.50 -0.29
N GLY A 9 0.00 -20.20 0.76
CA GLY A 9 1.08 -19.77 1.64
C GLY A 9 0.72 -18.64 2.61
N ILE A 10 1.74 -18.10 3.27
CA ILE A 10 1.63 -16.98 4.22
C ILE A 10 1.94 -15.67 3.48
N HIS A 11 0.99 -14.74 3.52
CA HIS A 11 1.07 -13.43 2.88
C HIS A 11 1.25 -12.34 3.92
N ARG A 12 2.06 -11.34 3.59
CA ARG A 12 2.20 -10.11 4.39
C ARG A 12 1.25 -9.05 3.85
N PHE A 13 0.37 -8.56 4.71
CA PHE A 13 -0.49 -7.42 4.41
C PHE A 13 0.08 -6.19 5.10
N VAL A 14 0.45 -5.18 4.31
CA VAL A 14 1.22 -4.02 4.75
C VAL A 14 0.33 -2.77 4.74
N PHE A 15 0.35 -2.03 5.84
CA PHE A 15 -0.12 -0.66 5.90
C PHE A 15 1.08 0.28 5.91
N ALA A 16 1.10 1.26 5.01
CA ALA A 16 2.13 2.30 4.94
C ALA A 16 1.46 3.67 4.95
N LEU A 17 1.91 4.55 5.84
CA LEU A 17 1.41 5.92 5.97
C LEU A 17 2.44 6.89 5.41
N PHE A 18 1.98 7.84 4.60
CA PHE A 18 2.81 8.86 3.97
C PHE A 18 2.32 10.26 4.32
N ARG A 19 3.24 11.21 4.41
CA ARG A 19 2.90 12.63 4.59
C ARG A 19 2.74 13.28 3.21
N GLN A 20 1.53 13.77 2.91
CA GLN A 20 1.28 14.52 1.68
C GLN A 20 1.84 15.95 1.77
N LEU A 21 2.23 16.52 0.62
CA LEU A 21 2.62 17.92 0.50
C LEU A 21 1.43 18.88 0.68
N GLY A 22 0.19 18.42 0.43
CA GLY A 22 -1.04 19.19 0.58
C GLY A 22 -2.28 18.31 0.52
N ARG A 23 -3.46 18.91 0.64
CA ARG A 23 -4.74 18.21 0.47
C ARG A 23 -5.02 17.98 -1.01
N GLN A 24 -5.71 16.88 -1.35
CA GLN A 24 -6.14 16.56 -2.71
C GLN A 24 -5.01 16.47 -3.74
N THR A 25 -3.79 16.09 -3.32
CA THR A 25 -2.62 15.96 -4.20
C THR A 25 -2.35 14.53 -4.68
N VAL A 26 -3.15 13.55 -4.26
CA VAL A 26 -2.91 12.12 -4.51
C VAL A 26 -4.17 11.49 -5.09
N ASN A 27 -4.02 10.75 -6.19
CA ASN A 27 -5.12 10.01 -6.83
C ASN A 27 -4.90 8.49 -6.72
N ALA A 28 -5.99 7.74 -6.79
CA ALA A 28 -5.92 6.29 -6.75
C ALA A 28 -5.35 5.70 -8.06
N PRO A 29 -4.59 4.59 -8.01
CA PRO A 29 -4.23 3.85 -9.21
C PRO A 29 -5.48 3.24 -9.85
N GLN A 30 -5.45 3.05 -11.18
CA GLN A 30 -6.57 2.47 -11.92
C GLN A 30 -6.75 0.97 -11.64
N GLN A 31 -5.67 0.27 -11.29
CA GLN A 31 -5.64 -1.17 -11.08
C GLN A 31 -4.96 -1.52 -9.76
N ARG A 32 -5.38 -2.63 -9.15
CA ARG A 32 -4.83 -3.12 -7.87
C ARG A 32 -3.61 -4.01 -8.07
N GLN A 33 -3.65 -4.85 -9.09
CA GLN A 33 -2.56 -5.75 -9.47
C GLN A 33 -1.33 -4.96 -9.87
N ASN A 34 -0.15 -5.52 -9.60
CA ASN A 34 1.14 -4.94 -9.96
C ASN A 34 1.39 -3.53 -9.41
N PHE A 35 0.68 -3.14 -8.34
CA PHE A 35 0.93 -1.88 -7.65
C PHE A 35 2.32 -1.88 -6.99
N ASN A 36 3.10 -0.82 -7.23
CA ASN A 36 4.38 -0.59 -6.57
C ASN A 36 4.29 0.64 -5.66
N THR A 37 4.51 0.43 -4.36
CA THR A 37 4.45 1.50 -3.35
C THR A 37 5.57 2.53 -3.50
N ARG A 38 6.76 2.13 -3.99
CA ARG A 38 7.89 3.05 -4.17
C ARG A 38 7.63 4.01 -5.32
N ASP A 39 7.24 3.48 -6.47
CA ASP A 39 6.93 4.28 -7.66
C ASP A 39 5.75 5.23 -7.38
N PHE A 40 4.75 4.76 -6.61
CA PHE A 40 3.63 5.61 -6.17
C PHE A 40 4.09 6.75 -5.26
N ALA A 41 5.00 6.48 -4.32
CA ALA A 41 5.54 7.50 -3.44
C ALA A 41 6.39 8.54 -4.20
N GLU A 42 7.14 8.09 -5.21
CA GLU A 42 7.92 8.96 -6.09
C GLU A 42 7.00 9.84 -6.95
N LEU A 43 6.02 9.25 -7.63
CA LEU A 43 5.06 9.96 -8.48
C LEU A 43 4.34 11.11 -7.75
N TYR A 44 3.97 10.90 -6.48
CA TYR A 44 3.24 11.88 -5.67
C TYR A 44 4.13 12.68 -4.72
N ASN A 45 5.46 12.60 -4.84
CA ASN A 45 6.42 13.30 -3.99
C ASN A 45 6.17 13.08 -2.49
N LEU A 46 5.83 11.85 -2.10
CA LEU A 46 5.50 11.46 -0.74
C LEU A 46 6.74 11.18 0.13
N GLY A 47 7.90 10.95 -0.49
CA GLY A 47 9.13 10.60 0.19
C GLY A 47 9.05 9.21 0.85
N LEU A 48 9.75 9.04 1.98
CA LEU A 48 9.72 7.81 2.77
C LEU A 48 8.44 7.71 3.61
N PRO A 49 7.94 6.49 3.89
CA PRO A 49 6.80 6.31 4.78
C PRO A 49 7.13 6.82 6.18
N VAL A 50 6.18 7.52 6.80
CA VAL A 50 6.31 8.01 8.19
C VAL A 50 5.97 6.91 9.20
N ALA A 51 5.23 5.90 8.78
CA ALA A 51 4.97 4.70 9.56
C ALA A 51 4.66 3.53 8.61
N ALA A 52 5.01 2.32 9.02
CA ALA A 52 4.60 1.10 8.34
C ALA A 52 4.41 -0.04 9.36
N VAL A 53 3.39 -0.86 9.15
CA VAL A 53 3.14 -2.08 9.93
C VAL A 53 2.65 -3.17 8.97
N TYR A 54 2.91 -4.43 9.32
CA TYR A 54 2.36 -5.55 8.57
C TYR A 54 1.86 -6.64 9.51
N PHE A 55 0.96 -7.46 8.99
CA PHE A 55 0.56 -8.72 9.62
C PHE A 55 0.61 -9.85 8.60
N ASN A 56 0.72 -11.07 9.12
CA ASN A 56 0.68 -12.28 8.30
C ASN A 56 -0.75 -12.81 8.21
N CYS A 57 -1.15 -13.29 7.04
CA CYS A 57 -2.42 -13.94 6.81
C CYS A 57 -2.22 -15.10 5.83
N GLN A 58 -2.91 -16.21 6.08
CA GLN A 58 -2.90 -17.40 5.24
C GLN A 58 -4.35 -17.85 5.03
N ARG A 59 -4.57 -18.76 4.08
CA ARG A 59 -5.89 -19.37 3.88
C ARG A 59 -6.31 -20.08 5.18
N GLU A 60 -7.56 -19.91 5.57
CA GLU A 60 -8.18 -20.71 6.64
C GLU A 60 -8.20 -22.21 6.26
#